data_AF-A0A349JDL6-F1
#
_entry.id   AF-A0A349JDL6-F1
#
_cell.length_a   1.000
_cell.length_b   1.000
_cell.length_c   1.000
_cell.angle_alpha   90.00
_cell.angle_beta   90.00
_cell.angle_gamma   90.00
#
_symmetry.space_group_name_H-M   'P 1'
#
loop_
_entity.id
_entity.type
_entity.pdbx_description
1 polymer ?
#
loop_
_entity_poly.entity_id
_entity_poly.type
_entity_poly.pdbx_seq_one_letter_code
_entity_poly.pdbx_strand_id
1 'polypeptide(L)'
;QVCARATCVKPAGTTSCILGTASGIHPHHAKRYFRRVQANVNEAPLQFFEAHNARAVEKSVWNPNGTDKVITFCVEVPKDALIKTEVSAVKLLEHVKLTQENWVMGGRRAERCTAPWLRHNVSNTITVRESEWGQVSRYIFDNRDAFAGVSLLPEGGDLEYPQAPFTSVLSFEEIVAEYGVGSLFASGLIVDGLHAFNNDLWAACDCALGRGQSLEVPQLTDGADEKAFATYQATVKQILAKKDWVRRARKFATNYFAGDQRRMTYCLKRVNNCKLWEDLTREYIPVDYTLMYEDGDNTKLIDAVACAGGKCDVG
;
A
#
# COMPACT_ATOMS: atom_id res chain seq x y z
N GLN A 1 41.23 -4.69 -14.69
CA GLN A 1 40.63 -3.74 -15.68
C GLN A 1 39.99 -2.59 -14.93
N VAL A 2 39.98 -1.38 -15.50
CA VAL A 2 39.36 -0.20 -14.86
C VAL A 2 38.04 0.11 -15.57
N CYS A 3 36.95 0.26 -14.81
CA CYS A 3 35.61 0.48 -15.34
C CYS A 3 35.45 1.88 -15.98
N ALA A 4 34.52 2.02 -16.93
CA ALA A 4 34.21 3.31 -17.56
C ALA A 4 33.24 4.18 -16.74
N ARG A 5 32.40 3.55 -15.91
CA ARG A 5 31.40 4.19 -15.04
C ARG A 5 31.32 3.40 -13.74
N ALA A 6 31.58 4.07 -12.61
CA ALA A 6 31.69 3.41 -11.31
C ALA A 6 30.50 3.66 -10.39
N THR A 7 29.73 4.73 -10.61
CA THR A 7 28.65 5.16 -9.72
C THR A 7 27.29 5.14 -10.41
N CYS A 8 26.26 4.86 -9.63
CA CYS A 8 24.84 4.99 -9.97
C CYS A 8 24.03 5.09 -8.67
N VAL A 9 22.72 5.34 -8.77
CA VAL A 9 21.80 5.16 -7.64
C VAL A 9 20.67 4.24 -8.07
N LYS A 10 20.46 3.18 -7.28
CA LYS A 10 19.35 2.25 -7.42
C LYS A 10 18.57 2.23 -6.11
N PRO A 11 17.23 2.43 -6.13
CA PRO A 11 16.41 2.18 -4.95
C PRO A 11 16.40 0.67 -4.67
N ALA A 12 17.24 0.23 -3.73
CA ALA A 12 17.39 -1.17 -3.34
C ALA A 12 16.42 -1.50 -2.21
N GLY A 13 15.18 -1.85 -2.57
CA GLY A 13 14.09 -2.13 -1.61
C GLY A 13 14.50 -3.10 -0.50
N THR A 14 14.96 -4.30 -0.84
CA THR A 14 15.34 -5.35 0.13
C THR A 14 16.49 -4.94 1.04
N THR A 15 17.59 -4.41 0.48
CA THR A 15 18.76 -3.98 1.26
C THR A 15 18.39 -2.83 2.21
N SER A 16 17.54 -1.90 1.77
CA SER A 16 17.06 -0.81 2.63
C SER A 16 16.22 -1.32 3.80
N CYS A 17 15.51 -2.45 3.67
CA CYS A 17 14.84 -3.10 4.81
C CYS A 17 15.84 -3.55 5.87
N ILE A 18 16.87 -4.29 5.45
CA ILE A 18 17.85 -4.92 6.35
C ILE A 18 18.59 -3.84 7.15
N LEU A 19 18.88 -2.71 6.51
CA LEU A 19 19.58 -1.59 7.13
C LEU A 19 18.66 -0.57 7.81
N GLY A 20 17.34 -0.72 7.72
CA GLY A 20 16.39 0.24 8.28
C GLY A 20 16.46 1.65 7.68
N THR A 21 16.81 1.78 6.40
CA THR A 21 17.01 3.07 5.71
C THR A 21 15.92 3.37 4.68
N ALA A 22 15.85 4.62 4.22
CA ALA A 22 15.09 4.98 3.03
C ALA A 22 15.72 4.36 1.75
N SER A 23 14.94 4.26 0.67
CA SER A 23 15.38 3.54 -0.53
C SER A 23 15.95 4.46 -1.62
N GLY A 24 17.27 4.40 -1.79
CA GLY A 24 17.97 5.17 -2.82
C GLY A 24 17.92 6.67 -2.56
N ILE A 25 17.32 7.42 -3.48
CA ILE A 25 17.19 8.89 -3.39
C ILE A 25 15.88 9.35 -2.72
N HIS A 26 14.97 8.41 -2.42
CA HIS A 26 13.62 8.75 -1.96
C HIS A 26 13.58 9.00 -0.45
N PRO A 27 12.73 9.92 0.02
CA PRO A 27 12.39 10.01 1.44
C PRO A 27 11.61 8.78 1.92
N HIS A 28 11.42 8.65 3.23
CA HIS A 28 10.53 7.62 3.80
C HIS A 28 9.07 7.85 3.39
N HIS A 29 8.25 6.80 3.44
CA HIS A 29 6.84 6.90 3.05
C HIS A 29 6.04 7.85 3.96
N ALA A 30 6.16 7.68 5.28
CA ALA A 30 5.53 8.52 6.31
C ALA A 30 6.29 8.36 7.65
N LYS A 31 5.95 9.14 8.69
CA LYS A 31 6.55 8.99 10.03
C LYS A 31 6.21 7.64 10.65
N ARG A 32 4.94 7.23 10.50
CA ARG A 32 4.42 5.91 10.83
C ARG A 32 3.71 5.33 9.62
N TYR A 33 3.99 4.07 9.28
CA TYR A 33 3.29 3.38 8.22
C TYR A 33 3.29 1.87 8.40
N PHE A 34 2.25 1.23 7.89
CA PHE A 34 2.26 -0.20 7.66
C PHE A 34 3.12 -0.52 6.45
N ARG A 35 3.99 -1.51 6.63
CA ARG A 35 4.66 -2.20 5.53
C ARG A 35 4.08 -3.60 5.41
N ARG A 36 3.45 -3.89 4.28
CA ARG A 36 2.79 -5.18 4.04
C ARG A 36 3.59 -6.05 3.08
N VAL A 37 3.71 -7.32 3.42
CA VAL A 37 4.43 -8.34 2.63
C VAL A 37 3.48 -9.49 2.35
N GLN A 38 3.34 -9.83 1.07
CA GLN A 38 2.61 -11.04 0.64
C GLN A 38 3.54 -12.24 0.79
N ALA A 39 3.02 -13.34 1.31
CA ALA A 39 3.75 -14.60 1.47
C ALA A 39 2.81 -15.77 1.20
N ASN A 40 3.31 -16.82 0.55
CA ASN A 40 2.56 -18.03 0.33
C ASN A 40 2.32 -18.77 1.67
N VAL A 41 1.14 -19.38 1.84
CA VAL A 41 0.74 -20.09 3.06
C VAL A 41 1.69 -21.22 3.45
N ASN A 42 2.46 -21.75 2.50
CA ASN A 42 3.40 -22.84 2.71
C ASN A 42 4.81 -22.37 3.12
N GLU A 43 5.08 -21.06 3.10
CA GLU A 43 6.39 -20.52 3.50
C GLU A 43 6.59 -20.68 5.02
N ALA A 44 7.63 -21.42 5.43
CA ALA A 44 7.98 -21.61 6.83
C ALA A 44 8.20 -20.27 7.58
N PRO A 45 8.85 -19.23 7.00
CA PRO A 45 8.95 -17.92 7.64
C PRO A 45 7.61 -17.26 7.97
N LEU A 46 6.59 -17.42 7.12
CA LEU A 46 5.24 -16.91 7.37
C LEU A 46 4.59 -17.68 8.52
N GLN A 47 4.62 -19.01 8.47
CA GLN A 47 4.00 -19.85 9.49
C GLN A 47 4.63 -19.62 10.87
N PHE A 48 5.95 -19.51 10.91
CA PHE A 48 6.70 -19.22 12.12
C PHE A 48 6.36 -17.83 12.68
N PHE A 49 6.26 -16.80 11.83
CA PHE A 49 5.85 -15.46 12.26
C PHE A 49 4.41 -15.44 12.78
N GLU A 50 3.47 -16.07 12.07
CA GLU A 50 2.04 -16.12 12.41
C GLU A 50 1.80 -16.80 13.76
N ALA A 51 2.57 -17.83 14.10
CA ALA A 51 2.49 -18.51 15.39
C ALA A 51 2.74 -17.56 16.59
N HIS A 52 3.53 -16.51 16.39
CA HIS A 52 3.85 -15.51 17.41
C HIS A 52 2.96 -14.25 17.30
N ASN A 53 2.59 -13.86 16.07
CA ASN A 53 1.92 -12.60 15.79
C ASN A 53 0.70 -12.78 14.88
N ALA A 54 -0.24 -13.65 15.26
CA ALA A 54 -1.38 -14.02 14.43
C ALA A 54 -2.23 -12.83 13.95
N ARG A 55 -2.39 -11.76 14.77
CA ARG A 55 -3.15 -10.55 14.38
C ARG A 55 -2.50 -9.77 13.23
N ALA A 56 -1.17 -9.85 13.10
CA ALA A 56 -0.45 -9.17 12.03
C ALA A 56 -0.60 -9.88 10.68
N VAL A 57 -1.21 -11.07 10.66
CA VAL A 57 -1.35 -11.90 9.46
C VAL A 57 -2.82 -12.02 9.09
N GLU A 58 -3.14 -11.70 7.84
CA GLU A 58 -4.49 -11.85 7.30
C GLU A 58 -4.44 -12.50 5.91
N LYS A 59 -5.59 -13.01 5.42
CA LYS A 59 -5.68 -13.56 4.07
C LYS A 59 -5.40 -12.46 3.05
N SER A 60 -4.69 -12.79 1.98
CA SER A 60 -4.50 -11.86 0.87
C SER A 60 -5.83 -11.60 0.15
N VAL A 61 -6.17 -10.32 -0.04
CA VAL A 61 -7.33 -9.94 -0.90
C VAL A 61 -6.98 -9.94 -2.39
N TRP A 62 -5.70 -10.10 -2.72
CA TRP A 62 -5.18 -10.03 -4.09
C TRP A 62 -4.99 -11.41 -4.73
N ASN A 63 -5.00 -12.48 -3.93
CA ASN A 63 -4.92 -13.85 -4.43
C ASN A 63 -6.27 -14.58 -4.26
N PRO A 64 -7.06 -14.74 -5.33
CA PRO A 64 -8.37 -15.37 -5.26
C PRO A 64 -8.31 -16.89 -4.96
N ASN A 65 -7.15 -17.53 -5.17
CA ASN A 65 -6.96 -18.95 -4.90
C ASN A 65 -6.71 -19.22 -3.39
N GLY A 66 -6.54 -18.16 -2.58
CA GLY A 66 -6.36 -18.28 -1.14
C GLY A 66 -5.03 -18.94 -0.73
N THR A 67 -4.04 -18.96 -1.63
CA THR A 67 -2.71 -19.53 -1.36
C THR A 67 -1.76 -18.55 -0.68
N ASP A 68 -2.16 -17.29 -0.53
CA ASP A 68 -1.29 -16.25 0.02
C ASP A 68 -1.95 -15.55 1.21
N LYS A 69 -1.12 -15.17 2.17
CA LYS A 69 -1.44 -14.27 3.27
C LYS A 69 -0.62 -13.00 3.14
N VAL A 70 -1.03 -11.96 3.85
CA VAL A 70 -0.27 -10.74 4.01
C VAL A 70 0.15 -10.58 5.47
N ILE A 71 1.40 -10.21 5.67
CA ILE A 71 1.96 -9.84 6.96
C ILE A 71 2.02 -8.31 7.03
N THR A 72 1.53 -7.73 8.13
CA THR A 72 1.58 -6.29 8.38
C THR A 72 2.61 -5.94 9.44
N PHE A 73 3.64 -5.21 9.04
CA PHE A 73 4.67 -4.67 9.94
C PHE A 73 4.42 -3.19 10.24
N CYS A 74 4.47 -2.81 11.51
CA CYS A 74 4.45 -1.41 11.92
C CYS A 74 5.86 -0.82 11.81
N VAL A 75 6.01 0.26 11.02
CA VAL A 75 7.31 0.93 10.82
C VAL A 75 7.22 2.38 11.27
N GLU A 76 8.06 2.76 12.22
CA GLU A 76 8.28 4.14 12.65
C GLU A 76 9.71 4.56 12.25
N VAL A 77 9.84 5.75 11.66
CA VAL A 77 11.12 6.26 11.16
C VAL A 77 11.68 7.33 12.11
N PRO A 78 12.99 7.64 12.07
CA PRO A 78 13.58 8.68 12.91
C PRO A 78 12.84 10.02 12.79
N LYS A 79 12.77 10.78 13.89
CA LYS A 79 12.01 12.04 13.96
C LYS A 79 12.44 13.06 12.91
N ASP A 80 13.74 13.12 12.64
CA ASP A 80 14.41 13.99 11.67
C ASP A 80 14.41 13.43 10.23
N ALA A 81 13.94 12.20 10.02
CA ALA A 81 13.89 11.61 8.68
C ALA A 81 12.86 12.32 7.80
N LEU A 82 13.27 12.70 6.59
CA LEU A 82 12.36 13.27 5.59
C LEU A 82 11.33 12.23 5.16
N ILE A 83 10.08 12.67 5.04
CA ILE A 83 8.99 11.86 4.49
C ILE A 83 8.48 12.41 3.16
N LYS A 84 7.80 11.56 2.40
CA LYS A 84 7.26 11.87 1.07
C LYS A 84 6.43 13.15 1.04
N THR A 85 5.61 13.42 2.06
CA THR A 85 4.74 14.60 2.07
C THR A 85 5.50 15.90 2.30
N GLU A 86 6.69 15.86 2.91
CA GLU A 86 7.55 17.03 3.19
C GLU A 86 8.40 17.47 1.98
N VAL A 87 8.49 16.64 0.94
CA VAL A 87 9.31 16.92 -0.25
C VAL A 87 8.39 17.09 -1.47
N SER A 88 8.41 18.27 -2.10
CA SER A 88 7.69 18.50 -3.36
C SER A 88 8.27 17.69 -4.51
N ALA A 89 7.46 17.44 -5.54
CA ALA A 89 7.91 16.71 -6.72
C ALA A 89 9.13 17.39 -7.40
N VAL A 90 9.08 18.71 -7.52
CA VAL A 90 10.19 19.53 -8.07
C VAL A 90 11.42 19.45 -7.16
N LYS A 91 11.25 19.48 -5.83
CA LYS A 91 12.39 19.38 -4.91
C LYS A 91 13.10 18.04 -4.99
N LEU A 92 12.34 16.94 -5.15
CA LEU A 92 12.95 15.63 -5.37
C LEU A 92 13.68 15.58 -6.72
N LEU A 93 13.14 16.19 -7.78
CA LEU A 93 13.83 16.33 -9.07
C LEU A 93 15.13 17.15 -8.96
N GLU A 94 15.16 18.20 -8.14
CA GLU A 94 16.41 18.92 -7.82
C GLU A 94 17.44 18.00 -7.17
N HIS A 95 17.04 17.18 -6.19
CA HIS A 95 17.95 16.22 -5.54
C HIS A 95 18.47 15.18 -6.55
N VAL A 96 17.60 14.68 -7.44
CA VAL A 96 17.98 13.75 -8.52
C VAL A 96 19.01 14.41 -9.45
N LYS A 97 18.75 15.65 -9.90
CA LYS A 97 19.67 16.42 -10.74
C LYS A 97 21.03 16.61 -10.07
N LEU A 98 21.05 17.12 -8.83
CA LEU A 98 22.29 17.35 -8.08
C LEU A 98 23.07 16.05 -7.89
N THR A 99 22.39 14.94 -7.60
CA THR A 99 23.02 13.62 -7.46
C THR A 99 23.56 13.12 -8.80
N GLN A 100 22.84 13.33 -9.91
CA GLN A 100 23.34 12.97 -11.23
C GLN A 100 24.63 13.74 -11.55
N GLU A 101 24.62 15.06 -11.36
CA GLU A 101 25.72 15.97 -11.71
C GLU A 101 26.96 15.74 -10.84
N ASN A 102 26.79 15.46 -9.55
CA ASN A 102 27.91 15.42 -8.60
C ASN A 102 28.36 14.02 -8.21
N TRP A 103 27.46 13.02 -8.21
CA TRP A 103 27.79 11.64 -7.85
C TRP A 103 27.95 10.74 -9.06
N VAL A 104 26.95 10.72 -9.95
CA VAL A 104 26.96 9.80 -11.10
C VAL A 104 27.99 10.23 -12.15
N MET A 105 28.02 11.52 -12.47
CA MET A 105 29.00 12.06 -13.41
C MET A 105 30.41 12.08 -12.82
N GLY A 106 30.56 12.23 -11.49
CA GLY A 106 31.86 12.14 -10.81
C GLY A 106 32.52 10.75 -10.93
N GLY A 107 31.72 9.69 -11.00
CA GLY A 107 32.22 8.32 -11.21
C GLY A 107 32.41 7.92 -12.69
N ARG A 108 32.32 8.87 -13.63
CA ARG A 108 32.40 8.62 -15.06
C ARG A 108 33.79 8.96 -15.63
N ARG A 109 34.31 8.05 -16.46
CA ARG A 109 35.55 8.21 -17.23
C ARG A 109 35.21 8.29 -18.71
N ALA A 110 35.11 9.51 -19.24
CA ALA A 110 34.61 9.77 -20.58
C ALA A 110 35.46 9.10 -21.66
N GLU A 111 36.78 9.08 -21.48
CA GLU A 111 37.77 8.48 -22.37
C GLU A 111 37.66 6.96 -22.49
N ARG A 112 36.95 6.30 -21.57
CA ARG A 112 36.69 4.86 -21.58
C ARG A 112 35.27 4.50 -22.03
N CYS A 113 34.41 5.49 -22.24
CA CYS A 113 33.06 5.26 -22.73
C CYS A 113 33.10 5.03 -24.24
N THR A 114 32.35 4.04 -24.74
CA THR A 114 32.19 3.80 -26.18
C THR A 114 31.49 4.96 -26.91
N ALA A 115 30.79 5.81 -26.18
CA ALA A 115 30.26 7.08 -26.69
C ALA A 115 30.28 8.17 -25.60
N PRO A 116 30.49 9.45 -25.98
CA PRO A 116 30.70 10.56 -25.04
C PRO A 116 29.43 11.02 -24.30
N TRP A 117 28.25 10.47 -24.58
CA TRP A 117 27.02 10.75 -23.83
C TRP A 117 26.64 9.63 -22.85
N LEU A 118 27.33 8.48 -22.87
CA LEU A 118 26.95 7.35 -22.01
C LEU A 118 27.26 7.62 -20.54
N ARG A 119 26.23 7.53 -19.71
CA ARG A 119 26.25 7.72 -18.26
C ARG A 119 25.30 6.73 -17.59
N HIS A 120 25.49 6.47 -16.31
CA HIS A 120 24.48 5.78 -15.50
C HIS A 120 23.38 6.77 -15.05
N ASN A 121 22.39 6.27 -14.32
CA ASN A 121 21.24 7.04 -13.87
C ASN A 121 21.17 7.11 -12.33
N VAL A 122 20.45 8.12 -11.84
CA VAL A 122 19.82 8.11 -10.52
C VAL A 122 18.41 7.57 -10.70
N SER A 123 18.19 6.27 -10.45
CA SER A 123 16.86 5.68 -10.58
C SER A 123 15.90 6.28 -9.53
N ASN A 124 14.79 6.82 -10.01
CA ASN A 124 13.86 7.62 -9.23
C ASN A 124 12.42 7.39 -9.69
N THR A 125 11.50 7.51 -8.74
CA THR A 125 10.06 7.60 -8.95
C THR A 125 9.55 8.81 -8.19
N ILE A 126 9.13 9.82 -8.94
CA ILE A 126 8.62 11.08 -8.41
C ILE A 126 7.12 10.93 -8.23
N THR A 127 6.66 11.05 -6.99
CA THR A 127 5.22 11.21 -6.76
C THR A 127 4.85 12.67 -7.01
N VAL A 128 3.82 12.89 -7.83
CA VAL A 128 3.38 14.22 -8.26
C VAL A 128 1.98 14.48 -7.73
N ARG A 129 1.81 15.59 -7.01
CA ARG A 129 0.48 16.06 -6.59
C ARG A 129 -0.26 16.67 -7.76
N GLU A 130 -1.58 16.73 -7.67
CA GLU A 130 -2.42 17.26 -8.75
C GLU A 130 -2.02 18.69 -9.18
N SER A 131 -1.64 19.54 -8.23
CA SER A 131 -1.21 20.92 -8.49
C SER A 131 0.23 21.05 -9.02
N GLU A 132 1.02 19.98 -9.04
CA GLU A 132 2.46 20.02 -9.35
C GLU A 132 2.80 19.62 -10.79
N TRP A 133 1.88 18.97 -11.52
CA TRP A 133 2.15 18.41 -12.85
C TRP A 133 2.76 19.41 -13.84
N GLY A 134 2.21 20.62 -13.91
CA GLY A 134 2.73 21.66 -14.81
C GLY A 134 4.15 22.09 -14.48
N GLN A 135 4.48 22.23 -13.19
CA GLN A 135 5.81 22.61 -12.72
C GLN A 135 6.81 21.47 -12.95
N VAL A 136 6.42 20.23 -12.68
CA VAL A 136 7.23 19.03 -12.92
C VAL A 136 7.59 18.89 -14.39
N SER A 137 6.61 19.02 -15.29
CA SER A 137 6.83 18.93 -16.74
C SER A 137 7.84 19.98 -17.21
N ARG A 138 7.63 21.24 -16.81
CA ARG A 138 8.53 22.34 -17.17
C ARG A 138 9.93 22.13 -16.61
N TYR A 139 10.05 21.75 -15.34
CA TYR A 139 11.35 21.52 -14.70
C TYR A 139 12.13 20.41 -15.39
N ILE A 140 11.49 19.29 -15.74
CA ILE A 140 12.13 18.19 -16.48
C ILE A 140 12.59 18.68 -17.85
N PHE A 141 11.76 19.44 -18.58
CA PHE A 141 12.12 19.95 -19.91
C PHE A 141 13.31 20.92 -19.86
N ASP A 142 13.27 21.86 -18.93
CA ASP A 142 14.30 22.88 -18.73
C ASP A 142 15.64 22.27 -18.28
N ASN A 143 15.60 21.11 -17.60
CA ASN A 143 16.77 20.40 -17.08
C ASN A 143 17.02 19.04 -17.74
N ARG A 144 16.48 18.78 -18.94
CA ARG A 144 16.49 17.46 -19.59
C ARG A 144 17.89 16.87 -19.76
N ASP A 145 18.90 17.71 -19.95
CA ASP A 145 20.29 17.29 -20.09
C ASP A 145 20.85 16.68 -18.80
N ALA A 146 20.23 16.92 -17.64
CA ALA A 146 20.60 16.32 -16.36
C ALA A 146 19.90 14.99 -16.07
N PHE A 147 18.93 14.56 -16.87
CA PHE A 147 18.18 13.32 -16.58
C PHE A 147 18.48 12.23 -17.62
N ALA A 148 18.63 10.98 -17.16
CA ALA A 148 18.67 9.82 -18.06
C ALA A 148 17.33 9.07 -18.08
N GLY A 149 16.58 9.11 -16.98
CA GLY A 149 15.20 8.60 -16.89
C GLY A 149 14.52 9.04 -15.61
N VAL A 150 13.24 9.36 -15.70
CA VAL A 150 12.37 9.78 -14.59
C VAL A 150 11.08 8.98 -14.69
N SER A 151 10.67 8.34 -13.60
CA SER A 151 9.35 7.72 -13.48
C SER A 151 8.43 8.65 -12.69
N LEU A 152 7.20 8.85 -13.15
CA LEU A 152 6.21 9.73 -12.51
C LEU A 152 5.01 8.90 -12.07
N LEU A 153 4.55 9.12 -10.83
CA LEU A 153 3.31 8.52 -10.31
C LEU A 153 2.45 9.61 -9.66
N PRO A 154 1.12 9.57 -9.81
CA PRO A 154 0.24 10.46 -9.05
C PRO A 154 0.32 10.18 -7.54
N GLU A 155 0.09 11.20 -6.73
CA GLU A 155 -0.05 11.04 -5.28
C GLU A 155 -1.33 10.26 -4.91
N GLY A 156 -1.21 9.36 -3.93
CA GLY A 156 -2.28 8.52 -3.42
C GLY A 156 -1.93 7.03 -3.46
N GLY A 157 -2.96 6.19 -3.33
CA GLY A 157 -2.91 4.74 -3.40
C GLY A 157 -2.97 4.04 -2.03
N ASP A 158 -2.56 4.72 -0.95
CA ASP A 158 -2.42 4.10 0.37
C ASP A 158 -3.77 3.78 1.05
N LEU A 159 -4.81 4.57 0.76
CA LEU A 159 -6.17 4.36 1.24
C LEU A 159 -7.13 3.87 0.15
N GLU A 160 -6.75 3.96 -1.11
CA GLU A 160 -7.56 3.56 -2.26
C GLU A 160 -7.63 2.04 -2.38
N TYR A 161 -6.51 1.37 -2.14
CA TYR A 161 -6.38 -0.08 -2.28
C TYR A 161 -6.34 -0.77 -0.92
N PRO A 162 -7.10 -1.86 -0.72
CA PRO A 162 -6.93 -2.70 0.46
C PRO A 162 -5.53 -3.34 0.45
N GLN A 163 -4.94 -3.53 1.62
CA GLN A 163 -3.62 -4.15 1.76
C GLN A 163 -2.50 -3.49 0.93
N ALA A 164 -2.56 -2.17 0.72
CA ALA A 164 -1.48 -1.45 0.05
C ALA A 164 -0.12 -1.74 0.74
N PRO A 165 0.97 -1.92 -0.03
CA PRO A 165 2.27 -2.36 0.49
C PRO A 165 2.88 -1.36 1.47
N PHE A 166 2.58 -0.07 1.27
CA PHE A 166 2.88 0.99 2.21
C PHE A 166 1.58 1.74 2.49
N THR A 167 1.20 1.84 3.77
CA THR A 167 0.03 2.62 4.19
C THR A 167 0.41 3.53 5.33
N SER A 168 0.38 4.84 5.10
CA SER A 168 0.62 5.82 6.16
C SER A 168 -0.39 5.65 7.30
N VAL A 169 0.08 5.74 8.55
CA VAL A 169 -0.73 5.64 9.75
C VAL A 169 -0.59 6.94 10.51
N LEU A 170 -1.70 7.64 10.71
CA LEU A 170 -1.76 8.85 11.52
C LEU A 170 -2.05 8.45 12.97
N SER A 171 -1.46 9.19 13.90
CA SER A 171 -1.84 9.18 15.31
C SER A 171 -3.27 9.69 15.50
N PHE A 172 -3.84 9.42 16.67
CA PHE A 172 -5.17 9.91 17.02
C PHE A 172 -5.25 11.44 16.95
N GLU A 173 -4.22 12.14 17.45
CA GLU A 173 -4.13 13.60 17.44
C GLU A 173 -4.11 14.15 16.02
N GLU A 174 -3.32 13.54 15.12
CA GLU A 174 -3.26 13.92 13.70
C GLU A 174 -4.60 13.66 12.99
N ILE A 175 -5.28 12.55 13.32
CA ILE A 175 -6.60 12.24 12.76
C ILE A 175 -7.64 13.27 13.19
N VAL A 176 -7.67 13.64 14.48
CA VAL A 176 -8.61 14.66 14.98
C VAL A 176 -8.29 16.02 14.39
N ALA A 177 -7.01 16.37 14.26
CA ALA A 177 -6.59 17.62 13.63
C ALA A 177 -7.01 17.70 12.15
N GLU A 178 -6.87 16.60 11.40
CA GLU A 178 -7.24 16.55 9.99
C GLU A 178 -8.77 16.46 9.81
N TYR A 179 -9.44 15.52 10.46
CA TYR A 179 -10.84 15.16 10.17
C TYR A 179 -11.86 15.74 11.15
N GLY A 180 -11.42 16.44 12.20
CA GLY A 180 -12.28 17.07 13.18
C GLY A 180 -13.07 16.07 14.03
N VAL A 181 -14.11 16.58 14.70
CA VAL A 181 -14.94 15.80 15.66
C VAL A 181 -15.60 14.57 15.03
N GLY A 182 -15.85 14.58 13.71
CA GLY A 182 -16.40 13.43 12.99
C GLY A 182 -15.56 12.17 13.17
N SER A 183 -14.23 12.30 13.26
CA SER A 183 -13.34 11.17 13.50
C SER A 183 -13.59 10.44 14.82
N LEU A 184 -13.98 11.16 15.87
CA LEU A 184 -14.28 10.60 17.20
C LEU A 184 -15.51 9.68 17.16
N PHE A 185 -16.43 9.95 16.24
CA PHE A 185 -17.69 9.20 16.10
C PHE A 185 -17.63 8.13 15.00
N ALA A 186 -16.49 7.97 14.33
CA ALA A 186 -16.32 7.05 13.21
C ALA A 186 -16.41 5.56 13.63
N SER A 187 -15.98 5.21 14.85
CA SER A 187 -15.82 3.83 15.31
C SER A 187 -17.10 2.99 15.19
N GLY A 188 -18.26 3.54 15.55
CA GLY A 188 -19.53 2.82 15.42
C GLY A 188 -19.87 2.50 13.96
N LEU A 189 -19.63 3.46 13.05
CA LEU A 189 -19.85 3.25 11.63
C LEU A 189 -18.84 2.24 11.04
N ILE A 190 -17.61 2.23 11.53
CA ILE A 190 -16.58 1.25 11.11
C ILE A 190 -17.01 -0.17 11.51
N VAL A 191 -17.38 -0.40 12.77
CA VAL A 191 -17.80 -1.72 13.28
C VAL A 191 -19.01 -2.25 12.50
N ASP A 192 -20.02 -1.41 12.30
CA ASP A 192 -21.19 -1.81 11.51
C ASP A 192 -20.85 -2.12 10.05
N GLY A 193 -19.88 -1.39 9.48
CA GLY A 193 -19.42 -1.59 8.11
C GLY A 193 -18.72 -2.92 7.97
N LEU A 194 -17.83 -3.25 8.90
CA LEU A 194 -17.15 -4.54 8.97
C LEU A 194 -18.19 -5.67 9.08
N HIS A 195 -19.21 -5.54 9.94
CA HIS A 195 -20.28 -6.54 10.03
C HIS A 195 -21.09 -6.70 8.73
N ALA A 196 -21.45 -5.61 8.06
CA ALA A 196 -22.24 -5.66 6.84
C ALA A 196 -21.46 -6.17 5.61
N PHE A 197 -20.14 -5.98 5.61
CA PHE A 197 -19.26 -6.27 4.47
C PHE A 197 -18.23 -7.37 4.75
N ASN A 198 -18.53 -8.32 5.64
CA ASN A 198 -17.68 -9.49 5.92
C ASN A 198 -16.23 -9.12 6.29
N ASN A 199 -16.09 -8.14 7.19
CA ASN A 199 -14.82 -7.53 7.62
C ASN A 199 -14.06 -6.75 6.54
N ASP A 200 -14.72 -6.36 5.44
CA ASP A 200 -14.13 -5.51 4.39
C ASP A 200 -14.64 -4.06 4.46
N LEU A 201 -13.91 -3.23 5.20
CA LEU A 201 -14.20 -1.79 5.29
C LEU A 201 -13.96 -1.07 3.95
N TRP A 202 -13.04 -1.55 3.10
CA TRP A 202 -12.77 -0.93 1.80
C TRP A 202 -13.95 -1.14 0.86
N ALA A 203 -14.50 -2.34 0.77
CA ALA A 203 -15.71 -2.63 0.00
C ALA A 203 -16.92 -1.83 0.52
N ALA A 204 -17.04 -1.66 1.84
CA ALA A 204 -18.05 -0.79 2.42
C ALA A 204 -17.90 0.65 1.91
N CYS A 205 -16.69 1.22 2.05
CA CYS A 205 -16.38 2.57 1.57
C CYS A 205 -16.63 2.72 0.06
N ASP A 206 -16.28 1.73 -0.76
CA ASP A 206 -16.50 1.76 -2.20
C ASP A 206 -17.98 1.78 -2.56
N CYS A 207 -18.82 1.03 -1.83
CA CYS A 207 -20.27 1.10 -1.99
C CYS A 207 -20.82 2.47 -1.56
N ALA A 208 -20.31 3.08 -0.49
CA ALA A 208 -20.72 4.43 -0.11
C ALA A 208 -20.41 5.44 -1.23
N LEU A 209 -19.22 5.36 -1.82
CA LEU A 209 -18.75 6.17 -2.95
C LEU A 209 -19.46 5.87 -4.28
N GLY A 210 -20.30 4.83 -4.35
CA GLY A 210 -21.01 4.46 -5.58
C GLY A 210 -20.15 3.74 -6.62
N ARG A 211 -19.00 3.19 -6.23
CA ARG A 211 -18.09 2.42 -7.09
C ARG A 211 -17.93 0.95 -6.69
N GLY A 212 -18.64 0.52 -5.63
CA GLY A 212 -18.62 -0.86 -5.13
C GLY A 212 -19.63 -1.77 -5.84
N GLN A 213 -19.81 -2.97 -5.29
CA GLN A 213 -20.75 -3.97 -5.82
C GLN A 213 -22.19 -3.45 -5.90
N SER A 214 -22.98 -4.00 -6.83
CA SER A 214 -24.43 -3.72 -6.86
C SER A 214 -25.09 -4.19 -5.57
N LEU A 215 -25.98 -3.36 -5.04
CA LEU A 215 -26.80 -3.67 -3.87
C LEU A 215 -28.27 -3.89 -4.27
N GLU A 216 -28.55 -4.18 -5.54
CA GLU A 216 -29.90 -4.53 -5.98
C GLU A 216 -30.33 -5.87 -5.39
N VAL A 217 -31.59 -5.93 -4.96
CA VAL A 217 -32.15 -7.16 -4.40
C VAL A 217 -32.53 -8.05 -5.58
N PRO A 218 -31.98 -9.28 -5.68
CA PRO A 218 -32.33 -10.17 -6.76
C PRO A 218 -33.82 -10.55 -6.70
N GLN A 219 -34.38 -10.93 -7.83
CA GLN A 219 -35.71 -11.54 -7.87
C GLN A 219 -35.59 -13.03 -7.52
N LEU A 220 -36.59 -13.55 -6.81
CA LEU A 220 -36.70 -14.98 -6.57
C LEU A 220 -37.19 -15.65 -7.86
N THR A 221 -36.53 -16.73 -8.28
CA THR A 221 -36.97 -17.52 -9.44
C THR A 221 -38.20 -18.35 -9.10
N ASP A 222 -39.15 -18.42 -10.03
CA ASP A 222 -40.34 -19.26 -9.89
C ASP A 222 -39.97 -20.73 -9.72
N GLY A 223 -40.65 -21.42 -8.79
CA GLY A 223 -40.39 -22.83 -8.48
C GLY A 223 -39.15 -23.10 -7.63
N ALA A 224 -38.61 -22.08 -6.94
CA ALA A 224 -37.50 -22.25 -6.00
C ALA A 224 -37.81 -23.28 -4.90
N ASP A 225 -36.87 -24.19 -4.67
CA ASP A 225 -36.93 -25.12 -3.54
C ASP A 225 -36.65 -24.40 -2.19
N GLU A 226 -36.87 -25.11 -1.09
CA GLU A 226 -36.70 -24.56 0.26
C GLU A 226 -35.26 -24.05 0.52
N LYS A 227 -34.26 -24.72 -0.06
CA LYS A 227 -32.85 -24.35 0.06
C LYS A 227 -32.53 -23.05 -0.69
N ALA A 228 -33.06 -22.90 -1.90
CA ALA A 228 -32.96 -21.70 -2.71
C ALA A 228 -33.64 -20.52 -2.01
N PHE A 229 -34.80 -20.74 -1.39
CA PHE A 229 -35.50 -19.71 -0.60
C PHE A 229 -34.70 -19.26 0.63
N ALA A 230 -34.13 -20.20 1.39
CA ALA A 230 -33.29 -19.85 2.54
C ALA A 230 -32.03 -19.06 2.12
N THR A 231 -31.39 -19.46 1.02
CA THR A 231 -30.23 -18.76 0.44
C THR A 231 -30.61 -17.35 -0.03
N TYR A 232 -31.77 -17.23 -0.67
CA TYR A 232 -32.34 -15.95 -1.08
C TYR A 232 -32.55 -15.03 0.12
N GLN A 233 -33.22 -15.50 1.17
CA GLN A 233 -33.47 -14.71 2.38
C GLN A 233 -32.17 -14.22 3.03
N ALA A 234 -31.16 -15.08 3.14
CA ALA A 234 -29.85 -14.71 3.67
C ALA A 234 -29.19 -13.61 2.82
N THR A 235 -29.26 -13.74 1.49
CA THR A 235 -28.72 -12.76 0.53
C THR A 235 -29.44 -11.42 0.64
N VAL A 236 -30.78 -11.42 0.67
CA VAL A 236 -31.58 -10.19 0.83
C VAL A 236 -31.24 -9.51 2.15
N LYS A 237 -31.18 -10.26 3.26
CA LYS A 237 -30.81 -9.71 4.57
C LYS A 237 -29.44 -9.02 4.53
N GLN A 238 -28.45 -9.65 3.90
CA GLN A 238 -27.11 -9.07 3.77
C GLN A 238 -27.12 -7.81 2.91
N ILE A 239 -27.84 -7.80 1.79
CA ILE A 239 -27.98 -6.63 0.92
C ILE A 239 -28.66 -5.47 1.65
N LEU A 240 -29.71 -5.74 2.43
CA LEU A 240 -30.39 -4.72 3.23
C LEU A 240 -29.48 -4.13 4.31
N ALA A 241 -28.66 -4.95 4.97
CA ALA A 241 -27.66 -4.48 5.92
C ALA A 241 -26.62 -3.56 5.25
N LYS A 242 -26.11 -3.94 4.07
CA LYS A 242 -25.19 -3.12 3.27
C LYS A 242 -25.84 -1.79 2.85
N LYS A 243 -27.10 -1.82 2.40
CA LYS A 243 -27.87 -0.60 2.03
C LYS A 243 -28.06 0.33 3.22
N ASP A 244 -28.44 -0.21 4.37
CA ASP A 244 -28.61 0.60 5.58
C ASP A 244 -27.30 1.27 5.99
N TRP A 245 -26.19 0.51 5.97
CA TRP A 245 -24.88 1.06 6.25
C TRP A 245 -24.50 2.18 5.29
N VAL A 246 -24.66 1.99 3.97
CA VAL A 246 -24.38 3.03 2.95
C VAL A 246 -25.21 4.29 3.20
N ARG A 247 -26.51 4.13 3.51
CA ARG A 247 -27.39 5.25 3.86
C ARG A 247 -26.87 6.01 5.08
N ARG A 248 -26.48 5.30 6.14
CA ARG A 248 -25.92 5.91 7.37
C ARG A 248 -24.58 6.58 7.11
N ALA A 249 -23.70 5.98 6.32
CA ALA A 249 -22.42 6.54 5.95
C ALA A 249 -22.57 7.87 5.17
N ARG A 250 -23.52 7.94 4.22
CA ARG A 250 -23.83 9.19 3.49
C ARG A 250 -24.43 10.26 4.40
N LYS A 251 -25.31 9.88 5.33
CA LYS A 251 -25.81 10.80 6.36
C LYS A 251 -24.67 11.31 7.26
N PHE A 252 -23.75 10.44 7.64
CA PHE A 252 -22.58 10.78 8.44
C PHE A 252 -21.66 11.76 7.70
N ALA A 253 -21.41 11.54 6.41
CA ALA A 253 -20.68 12.48 5.56
C ALA A 253 -21.37 13.86 5.49
N THR A 254 -22.70 13.89 5.37
CA THR A 254 -23.47 15.14 5.38
C THR A 254 -23.30 15.90 6.71
N ASN A 255 -23.37 15.18 7.82
CA ASN A 255 -23.34 15.79 9.16
C ASN A 255 -21.95 16.29 9.59
N TYR A 256 -20.88 15.57 9.22
CA TYR A 256 -19.55 15.82 9.78
C TYR A 256 -18.47 16.15 8.73
N PHE A 257 -18.77 15.99 7.44
CA PHE A 257 -17.81 16.17 6.34
C PHE A 257 -18.35 17.04 5.21
N ALA A 258 -19.34 17.89 5.47
CA ALA A 258 -19.96 18.79 4.47
C ALA A 258 -20.47 18.06 3.21
N GLY A 259 -20.88 16.79 3.36
CA GLY A 259 -21.33 15.94 2.25
C GLY A 259 -20.19 15.27 1.45
N ASP A 260 -18.92 15.53 1.78
CA ASP A 260 -17.77 14.89 1.14
C ASP A 260 -17.62 13.43 1.60
N GLN A 261 -18.16 12.53 0.78
CA GLN A 261 -18.10 11.09 1.03
C GLN A 261 -16.67 10.54 0.91
N ARG A 262 -15.80 11.13 0.10
CA ARG A 262 -14.41 10.69 -0.05
C ARG A 262 -13.62 11.03 1.21
N ARG A 263 -13.73 12.27 1.70
CA ARG A 263 -13.10 12.68 2.96
C ARG A 263 -13.59 11.84 4.14
N MET A 264 -14.89 11.58 4.21
CA MET A 264 -15.48 10.71 5.23
C MET A 264 -14.92 9.29 5.17
N THR A 265 -14.91 8.64 4.00
CA THR A 265 -14.37 7.27 3.86
C THR A 265 -12.87 7.21 4.18
N TYR A 266 -12.10 8.26 3.87
CA TYR A 266 -10.69 8.32 4.26
C TYR A 266 -10.55 8.42 5.77
N CYS A 267 -11.37 9.22 6.45
CA CYS A 267 -11.43 9.25 7.90
C CYS A 267 -11.68 7.85 8.49
N LEU A 268 -12.66 7.11 7.96
CA LEU A 268 -12.96 5.75 8.46
C LEU A 268 -11.75 4.82 8.34
N LYS A 269 -11.07 4.84 7.18
CA LYS A 269 -9.88 4.02 6.92
C LYS A 269 -8.70 4.44 7.80
N ARG A 270 -8.50 5.75 8.03
CA ARG A 270 -7.47 6.28 8.93
C ARG A 270 -7.70 5.84 10.37
N VAL A 271 -8.91 5.97 10.88
CA VAL A 271 -9.28 5.51 12.24
C VAL A 271 -9.10 4.00 12.36
N ASN A 272 -9.53 3.23 11.36
CA ASN A 272 -9.32 1.78 11.32
C ASN A 272 -7.83 1.40 11.36
N ASN A 273 -6.99 2.08 10.57
CA ASN A 273 -5.55 1.85 10.55
C ASN A 273 -4.87 2.27 11.85
N CYS A 274 -5.25 3.39 12.44
CA CYS A 274 -4.73 3.82 13.74
C CYS A 274 -5.05 2.78 14.83
N LYS A 275 -6.30 2.29 14.87
CA LYS A 275 -6.67 1.20 15.79
C LYS A 275 -5.83 -0.06 15.56
N LEU A 276 -5.68 -0.49 14.32
CA LEU A 276 -4.88 -1.67 13.99
C LEU A 276 -3.42 -1.48 14.43
N TRP A 277 -2.84 -0.29 14.26
CA TRP A 277 -1.50 0.03 14.72
C TRP A 277 -1.37 -0.11 16.23
N GLU A 278 -2.30 0.45 17.01
CA GLU A 278 -2.31 0.32 18.47
C GLU A 278 -2.46 -1.15 18.91
N ASP A 279 -3.29 -1.93 18.21
CA ASP A 279 -3.45 -3.36 18.51
C ASP A 279 -2.19 -4.17 18.20
N LEU A 280 -1.58 -3.94 17.03
CA LEU A 280 -0.37 -4.65 16.63
C LEU A 280 0.82 -4.30 17.50
N THR A 281 1.02 -3.02 17.83
CA THR A 281 2.15 -2.59 18.65
C THR A 281 2.03 -3.07 20.10
N ARG A 282 0.82 -3.10 20.66
CA ARG A 282 0.55 -3.60 22.01
C ARG A 282 0.77 -5.11 22.16
N GLU A 283 0.41 -5.87 21.13
CA GLU A 283 0.44 -7.34 21.15
C GLU A 283 1.72 -7.92 20.49
N TYR A 284 2.61 -7.07 19.97
CA TYR A 284 3.78 -7.54 19.22
C TYR A 284 4.74 -8.36 20.06
N ILE A 285 5.09 -9.54 19.56
CA ILE A 285 6.12 -10.41 20.12
C ILE A 285 7.31 -10.43 19.15
N PRO A 286 8.51 -10.01 19.58
CA PRO A 286 9.72 -10.17 18.78
C PRO A 286 9.93 -11.63 18.37
N VAL A 287 10.12 -11.87 17.08
CA VAL A 287 10.28 -13.22 16.52
C VAL A 287 11.78 -13.53 16.40
N ASP A 288 12.24 -14.53 17.16
CA ASP A 288 13.61 -15.03 17.04
C ASP A 288 13.69 -16.10 15.95
N TYR A 289 14.07 -15.66 14.75
CA TYR A 289 14.22 -16.56 13.60
C TYR A 289 15.39 -17.56 13.73
N THR A 290 16.27 -17.43 14.74
CA THR A 290 17.28 -18.46 15.00
C THR A 290 16.69 -19.75 15.55
N LEU A 291 15.46 -19.69 16.07
CA LEU A 291 14.68 -20.84 16.54
C LEU A 291 13.85 -21.49 15.42
N MET A 292 13.81 -20.89 14.23
CA MET A 292 13.11 -21.46 13.08
C MET A 292 13.99 -22.54 12.47
N TYR A 293 13.52 -23.79 12.52
CA TYR A 293 14.20 -24.93 11.93
C TYR A 293 13.30 -25.60 10.89
N GLU A 294 13.87 -25.90 9.73
CA GLU A 294 13.19 -26.66 8.67
C GLU A 294 13.71 -28.10 8.70
N ASP A 295 12.93 -29.02 9.26
CA ASP A 295 13.30 -30.44 9.39
C ASP A 295 13.37 -31.21 8.05
N GLY A 296 12.94 -30.61 6.93
CA GLY A 296 13.02 -31.19 5.60
C GLY A 296 12.42 -30.32 4.49
N ASP A 297 12.82 -30.59 3.24
CA ASP A 297 12.25 -29.95 2.05
C ASP A 297 10.89 -30.57 1.72
N ASN A 298 9.83 -29.93 2.18
CA ASN A 298 8.45 -30.31 1.89
C ASN A 298 7.89 -29.58 0.65
N THR A 299 8.74 -28.93 -0.15
CA THR A 299 8.33 -28.18 -1.34
C THR A 299 7.80 -29.15 -2.39
N LYS A 300 6.48 -29.23 -2.52
CA LYS A 300 5.86 -29.87 -3.68
C LYS A 300 5.97 -28.91 -4.85
N LEU A 301 6.73 -29.29 -5.88
CA LEU A 301 7.02 -28.47 -7.08
C LEU A 301 5.76 -27.86 -7.74
N ILE A 302 4.60 -28.48 -7.53
CA ILE A 302 3.30 -28.07 -8.08
C ILE A 302 2.66 -26.91 -7.30
N ASP A 303 2.97 -26.76 -6.01
CA ASP A 303 2.36 -25.76 -5.13
C ASP A 303 3.15 -24.43 -5.10
N ALA A 304 4.35 -24.41 -5.69
CA ALA A 304 5.29 -23.28 -5.72
C ALA A 304 5.45 -22.65 -7.12
N VAL A 305 4.50 -22.87 -8.04
CA VAL A 305 4.61 -22.31 -9.40
C VAL A 305 4.21 -20.84 -9.40
N ALA A 306 5.20 -19.95 -9.25
CA ALA A 306 5.03 -18.50 -9.38
C ALA A 306 4.61 -18.03 -10.80
N CYS A 307 4.65 -18.93 -11.79
CA CYS A 307 4.22 -18.68 -13.17
C CYS A 307 3.42 -19.84 -13.75
N ALA A 308 2.26 -20.13 -13.18
CA ALA A 308 1.30 -21.05 -13.78
C ALA A 308 0.56 -20.33 -14.93
N GLY A 309 1.24 -20.17 -16.07
CA GLY A 309 0.63 -19.50 -17.22
C GLY A 309 1.44 -19.43 -18.52
N GLY A 310 2.62 -20.05 -18.60
CA GLY A 310 3.34 -20.22 -19.89
C GLY A 310 3.64 -18.94 -20.69
N LYS A 311 3.70 -17.77 -20.04
CA LYS A 311 3.96 -16.47 -20.69
C LYS A 311 5.34 -15.88 -20.43
N CYS A 312 6.21 -16.61 -19.75
CA CYS A 312 7.62 -16.25 -19.66
C CYS A 312 8.41 -17.08 -20.67
N ASP A 313 8.19 -16.80 -21.96
CA ASP A 313 9.20 -17.12 -22.97
C ASP A 313 10.31 -16.08 -22.83
N VAL A 314 11.49 -16.55 -22.43
CA VAL A 314 12.72 -15.79 -22.52
C VAL A 314 13.13 -15.84 -23.99
N GLY A 315 12.64 -14.86 -24.77
CA GLY A 315 13.19 -14.50 -26.08
C GLY A 315 14.37 -13.55 -25.94
#